data_AF-A0A967YAJ7-F1
#
_entry.id   AF-A0A967YAJ7-F1
#
_cell.length_a   1.000
_cell.length_b   1.000
_cell.length_c   1.000
_cell.angle_alpha   90.00
_cell.angle_beta   90.00
_cell.angle_gamma   90.00
#
_symmetry.space_group_name_H-M   'P 1'
#
loop_
_entity.id
_entity.type
_entity.pdbx_description
1 polymer ?
#
loop_
_entity_poly.entity_id
_entity_poly.type
_entity_poly.pdbx_seq_one_letter_code
_entity_poly.pdbx_strand_id
1 'polypeptide(L)' 'WDLAAGALLVREAGGKATDFTGKDWAPGDSNILVSNGTQTHEEVLKILWQK' A
#
# COMPACT_ATOMS: atom_id res chain seq x y z
N TRP A 1 3.84 10.34 10.23
CA TRP A 1 4.82 9.48 10.93
C TRP A 1 4.19 8.18 11.41
N ASP A 2 2.92 8.17 11.84
CA ASP A 2 2.24 6.97 12.37
C ASP A 2 2.20 5.78 11.39
N LEU A 3 2.14 6.06 10.08
CA LEU A 3 2.09 5.03 9.03
C LEU A 3 3.43 4.33 8.77
N ALA A 4 4.57 4.95 9.14
CA ALA A 4 5.89 4.43 8.78
C ALA A 4 6.18 3.09 9.46
N ALA A 5 5.85 2.96 10.74
CA ALA A 5 6.03 1.72 11.49
C ALA A 5 5.13 0.59 10.94
N GLY A 6 3.86 0.91 10.63
CA GLY A 6 2.92 -0.05 10.06
C GLY A 6 3.34 -0.54 8.67
N ALA A 7 3.80 0.37 7.80
CA ALA A 7 4.29 0.02 6.47
C ALA A 7 5.50 -0.92 6.53
N LEU A 8 6.44 -0.68 7.46
CA LEU A 8 7.58 -1.57 7.67
C LEU A 8 7.13 -2.95 8.15
N LEU A 9 6.29 -3.01 9.20
CA LEU A 9 5.79 -4.28 9.74
C LEU A 9 5.10 -5.15 8.68
N VAL A 10 4.28 -4.54 7.83
CA VAL A 10 3.57 -5.28 6.78
C VAL A 10 4.52 -5.78 5.70
N ARG A 11 5.52 -4.98 5.29
CA ARG A 11 6.53 -5.39 4.32
C ARG A 11 7.36 -6.57 4.84
N GLU A 12 7.79 -6.52 6.10
CA GLU A 12 8.54 -7.62 6.75
C GLU A 12 7.69 -8.90 6.88
N ALA A 13 6.37 -8.77 6.98
CA ALA A 13 5.44 -9.91 6.96
C ALA A 13 5.14 -10.45 5.54
N GLY A 14 5.77 -9.89 4.49
CA GLY A 14 5.57 -10.27 3.09
C GLY A 14 4.37 -9.61 2.40
N GLY A 15 3.73 -8.64 3.05
CA GLY A 15 2.66 -7.82 2.48
C GLY A 15 3.17 -6.69 1.58
N LYS A 16 2.25 -5.87 1.06
CA LYS A 16 2.57 -4.70 0.22
C LYS A 16 2.10 -3.41 0.86
N ALA A 17 2.86 -2.34 0.68
CA ALA A 17 2.52 -0.99 1.08
C ALA A 17 2.91 0.00 -0.02
N THR A 18 1.91 0.56 -0.71
CA THR A 18 2.08 1.52 -1.83
C THR A 18 1.24 2.77 -1.61
N ASP A 19 1.43 3.78 -2.44
CA ASP A 19 0.42 4.81 -2.67
C ASP A 19 -0.71 4.26 -3.56
N PHE A 20 -1.74 5.07 -3.84
CA PHE A 20 -2.87 4.72 -4.67
C PHE A 20 -2.52 4.60 -6.17
N THR A 21 -1.32 5.04 -6.59
CA THR A 21 -0.81 4.80 -7.94
C THR A 21 -0.10 3.45 -8.07
N GLY A 22 0.12 2.75 -6.94
CA GLY A 22 0.84 1.48 -6.88
C GLY A 22 2.36 1.64 -6.70
N LYS A 23 2.87 2.86 -6.50
CA LYS A 23 4.28 3.12 -6.20
C LYS A 23 4.56 2.83 -4.73
N ASP A 24 5.72 2.27 -4.40
CA ASP A 24 6.13 2.03 -3.01
C ASP A 24 5.94 3.25 -2.13
N TRP A 25 5.20 3.06 -1.03
CA TRP A 25 4.88 4.13 -0.10
C TRP A 25 6.13 4.61 0.64
N ALA A 26 6.27 5.92 0.77
CA ALA A 26 7.30 6.59 1.55
C ALA A 26 6.69 7.60 2.53
N PRO A 27 7.39 7.89 3.65
CA PRO A 27 6.97 8.97 4.54
C PRO A 27 6.83 10.29 3.77
N GLY A 28 5.64 10.87 3.79
CA GLY A 28 5.30 12.10 3.07
C GLY A 28 4.29 11.89 1.94
N ASP A 29 4.04 10.65 1.52
CA ASP A 29 2.99 10.35 0.54
C ASP A 29 1.60 10.62 1.16
N SER A 30 0.72 11.22 0.34
CA SER A 30 -0.60 11.70 0.77
C SER A 30 -1.61 10.59 1.06
N ASN A 31 -1.33 9.36 0.62
CA ASN A 31 -2.21 8.21 0.77
C ASN A 31 -1.36 6.94 0.92
N ILE A 32 -1.99 5.88 1.45
CA ILE A 32 -1.36 4.58 1.63
C ILE A 32 -2.39 3.48 1.36
N LEU A 33 -1.98 2.44 0.65
CA LEU A 33 -2.68 1.18 0.48
C LEU A 33 -1.81 0.07 1.04
N VAL A 34 -2.40 -0.79 1.86
CA VAL A 34 -1.71 -1.90 2.52
C VAL A 34 -2.50 -3.18 2.32
N SER A 35 -1.83 -4.28 1.96
CA SER A 35 -2.47 -5.60 1.80
C SER A 35 -1.53 -6.75 2.14
N ASN A 36 -2.08 -7.96 2.21
CA ASN A 36 -1.37 -9.22 2.47
C ASN A 36 -0.55 -9.77 1.29
N GLY A 37 -0.52 -9.09 0.14
CA GLY A 37 0.21 -9.57 -1.04
C GLY A 37 -0.30 -8.99 -2.36
N THR A 38 0.34 -9.36 -3.46
CA THR A 38 0.16 -8.73 -4.78
C THR A 38 -1.27 -8.83 -5.33
N GLN A 39 -1.92 -9.99 -5.24
CA GLN A 39 -3.21 -10.23 -5.91
C GLN A 39 -4.30 -9.28 -5.40
N THR A 40 -4.58 -9.27 -4.10
CA THR A 40 -5.56 -8.36 -3.49
C THR A 40 -5.15 -6.90 -3.64
N HIS A 41 -3.85 -6.60 -3.64
CA HIS A 41 -3.37 -5.23 -3.82
C HIS A 41 -3.75 -4.65 -5.17
N GLU A 42 -3.53 -5.41 -6.24
CA GLU A 42 -3.84 -4.98 -7.61
C GLU A 42 -5.35 -4.88 -7.85
N GLU A 43 -6.15 -5.75 -7.23
CA GLU A 43 -7.61 -5.67 -7.29
C GLU A 43 -8.13 -4.38 -6.65
N VAL A 44 -7.64 -4.04 -5.46
CA VAL A 44 -8.02 -2.79 -4.79
C VAL A 44 -7.57 -1.56 -5.59
N LEU A 45 -6.35 -1.57 -6.13
CA LEU A 45 -5.89 -0.49 -7.02
C LEU A 45 -6.83 -0.31 -8.22
N LYS A 46 -7.27 -1.40 -8.87
CA LYS A 46 -8.22 -1.32 -9.98
C LYS A 46 -9.55 -0.69 -9.56
N ILE A 47 -10.08 -1.05 -8.39
CA ILE A 47 -11.34 -0.50 -7.87
C ILE A 47 -11.21 0.99 -7.56
N LEU A 48 -10.10 1.43 -6.96
CA LEU A 48 -9.87 2.85 -6.64
C LEU A 48 -9.90 3.76 -7.88
N TRP A 49 -9.60 3.22 -9.06
CA TRP A 49 -9.57 3.96 -10.32
C TRP A 49 -10.69 3.58 -11.30
N GLN A 50 -11.63 2.72 -10.89
CA GLN A 50 -12.84 2.48 -11.66
C GLN A 50 -13.74 3.73 -11.56
N LYS A 51 -14.16 4.23 -12.73
CA LYS A 51 -15.18 5.28 -12.85
C LYS A 51 -16.57 4.70 -12.65
#